data_AF-A0A7Y3DHV2-F1
#
_entry.id   AF-A0A7Y3DHV2-F1
#
_cell.length_a   1.000
_cell.length_b   1.000
_cell.length_c   1.000
_cell.angle_alpha   90.00
_cell.angle_beta   90.00
_cell.angle_gamma   90.00
#
_symmetry.space_group_name_H-M   'P 1'
#
loop_
_entity.id
_entity.type
_entity.pdbx_description
1 polymer ?
#
loop_
_entity_poly.entity_id
_entity_poly.type
_entity_poly.pdbx_seq_one_letter_code
_entity_poly.pdbx_strand_id
1 'polypeptide(L)'
;MRRLLPSLLLIAAACSGSGAEPTTTPTTASTTTAPTTTTSTTTTTTTTLPTPTTIPAAPEADPGAPPPDSEVPTATRGALVVAAGGADLYRQDEDDEPYVRAHEGLTFPVTGRSGEWLEVLDQCDDPALVRFDEVAFTPARPATSPAPGAGTSFDEAVIVVDPGHGGPNIGAVGPAGLLEKEVNLDIARRTRDLLESPHTVDWETGEILTGGEIPAAGQVWMTRPEGPAGADIEAGLTFRTTLADGINAHALVSIHNNAAPDGPYDGPGSEVYHQATSTESQRLSGLILEELRREFSRFEADWVGDDDAGAKVRIREDGADIYGILRLSDVPAVIVEGVFISNATEEALLDTIEFRQAYADALYRALVRFMTTDDPGSGFIETDPFTGSLSSGAPVQTCMVPAQPED
;
A
#
# COMPACT_ATOMS: atom_id res chain seq x y z
N MET A 1 -28.23 -44.75 -0.58
CA MET A 1 -26.89 -45.39 -0.57
C MET A 1 -26.13 -44.93 -1.80
N ARG A 2 -24.86 -44.50 -1.60
CA ARG A 2 -23.83 -44.10 -2.60
C ARG A 2 -24.11 -42.76 -3.33
N ARG A 3 -23.62 -41.62 -2.84
CA ARG A 3 -22.26 -41.04 -2.92
C ARG A 3 -21.71 -41.01 -4.36
N LEU A 4 -21.76 -39.82 -4.97
CA LEU A 4 -20.94 -39.38 -6.08
C LEU A 4 -19.93 -38.37 -5.52
N LEU A 5 -18.64 -38.70 -5.60
CA LEU A 5 -17.56 -37.72 -5.58
C LEU A 5 -17.27 -37.33 -7.04
N PRO A 6 -16.98 -36.06 -7.36
CA PRO A 6 -16.14 -35.73 -8.49
C PRO A 6 -14.66 -35.69 -8.07
N SER A 7 -13.84 -36.30 -8.90
CA SER A 7 -12.39 -36.36 -8.81
C SER A 7 -11.75 -34.99 -9.06
N LEU A 8 -10.76 -34.66 -8.23
CA LEU A 8 -9.68 -33.73 -8.54
C LEU A 8 -8.93 -34.21 -9.80
N LEU A 9 -8.62 -33.30 -10.71
CA LEU A 9 -7.61 -33.50 -11.73
C LEU A 9 -6.72 -32.25 -11.83
N LEU A 10 -5.54 -32.33 -11.19
CA LEU A 10 -4.35 -31.58 -11.58
C LEU A 10 -3.94 -32.04 -12.98
N ILE A 11 -3.68 -31.13 -13.92
CA ILE A 11 -2.78 -31.39 -15.04
C ILE A 11 -1.89 -30.16 -15.28
N ALA A 12 -0.59 -30.39 -15.16
CA ALA A 12 0.49 -29.54 -15.64
C ALA A 12 0.83 -29.85 -17.11
N ALA A 13 1.25 -28.81 -17.83
CA ALA A 13 2.18 -28.76 -18.97
C ALA A 13 1.97 -29.66 -20.21
N ALA A 14 1.93 -29.02 -21.40
CA ALA A 14 2.70 -29.48 -22.57
C ALA A 14 2.81 -28.38 -23.65
N CYS A 15 4.06 -28.04 -23.99
CA CYS A 15 4.45 -27.44 -25.26
C CYS A 15 4.22 -28.43 -26.42
N SER A 16 3.80 -27.93 -27.59
CA SER A 16 4.06 -28.56 -28.89
C SER A 16 3.82 -27.55 -30.01
N GLY A 17 4.80 -27.40 -30.91
CA GLY A 17 4.78 -26.46 -32.01
C GLY A 17 4.22 -27.02 -33.33
N SER A 18 3.91 -26.10 -34.23
CA SER A 18 3.88 -26.20 -35.70
C SER A 18 3.73 -24.75 -36.19
N GLY A 19 4.56 -24.16 -37.05
CA GLY A 19 5.16 -24.69 -38.26
C GLY A 19 4.30 -24.28 -39.47
N ALA A 20 4.45 -23.04 -39.96
CA ALA A 20 3.99 -22.62 -41.29
C ALA A 20 4.71 -21.33 -41.75
N GLU A 21 5.54 -21.46 -42.79
CA GLU A 21 6.04 -20.36 -43.64
C GLU A 21 4.91 -19.73 -44.46
N PRO A 22 5.15 -18.52 -45.01
CA PRO A 22 4.86 -18.38 -46.44
C PRO A 22 5.98 -17.73 -47.26
N THR A 23 5.93 -18.14 -48.53
CA THR A 23 6.82 -17.98 -49.67
C THR A 23 6.94 -16.55 -50.19
N THR A 24 8.15 -16.22 -50.65
CA THR A 24 8.58 -15.02 -51.37
C THR A 24 8.09 -14.92 -52.81
N THR A 25 7.93 -13.71 -53.37
CA THR A 25 8.58 -13.23 -54.63
C THR A 25 8.26 -11.74 -54.92
N PRO A 26 9.05 -11.02 -55.77
CA PRO A 26 9.47 -9.64 -55.54
C PRO A 26 9.03 -8.64 -56.65
N THR A 27 9.65 -7.44 -56.64
CA THR A 27 9.76 -6.37 -57.67
C THR A 27 9.06 -5.08 -57.19
N THR A 28 9.64 -3.87 -57.09
CA THR A 28 10.56 -3.14 -57.99
C THR A 28 11.23 -1.98 -57.23
N ALA A 29 12.44 -1.58 -57.63
CA ALA A 29 13.18 -0.43 -57.11
C ALA A 29 12.88 0.88 -57.87
N SER A 30 12.93 2.02 -57.16
CA SER A 30 13.35 3.31 -57.73
C SER A 30 13.87 4.27 -56.65
N THR A 31 15.19 4.51 -56.74
CA THR A 31 15.99 5.74 -56.52
C THR A 31 15.51 6.85 -55.56
N THR A 32 16.26 6.94 -54.45
CA THR A 32 17.09 8.08 -54.00
C THR A 32 16.45 9.43 -53.70
N THR A 33 16.52 9.86 -52.43
CA THR A 33 17.28 11.05 -51.98
C THR A 33 17.54 10.94 -50.46
N ALA A 34 18.80 11.12 -50.04
CA ALA A 34 19.24 11.11 -48.64
C ALA A 34 18.96 12.46 -47.95
N PRO A 35 18.88 12.48 -46.61
CA PRO A 35 19.79 13.38 -45.90
C PRO A 35 20.43 12.77 -44.63
N THR A 36 21.71 13.11 -44.51
CA THR A 36 22.46 13.49 -43.29
C THR A 36 22.43 12.57 -42.08
N THR A 37 23.46 11.74 -41.98
CA THR A 37 23.94 11.06 -40.78
C THR A 37 24.41 12.09 -39.75
N THR A 38 23.74 12.14 -38.59
CA THR A 38 24.29 12.72 -37.37
C THR A 38 24.76 11.54 -36.51
N THR A 39 26.07 11.42 -36.34
CA THR A 39 26.69 10.39 -35.51
C THR A 39 26.49 10.77 -34.04
N SER A 40 25.50 10.18 -33.37
CA SER A 40 25.46 10.16 -31.90
C SER A 40 26.23 8.94 -31.41
N THR A 41 27.34 9.21 -30.75
CA THR A 41 28.19 8.21 -30.09
C THR A 41 27.42 7.63 -28.92
N THR A 42 26.86 6.43 -29.06
CA THR A 42 26.30 5.66 -27.94
C THR A 42 27.46 5.10 -27.12
N THR A 43 27.81 5.76 -26.02
CA THR A 43 28.69 5.20 -25.01
C THR A 43 27.90 4.15 -24.23
N THR A 44 28.12 2.88 -24.56
CA THR A 44 27.64 1.76 -23.75
C THR A 44 28.38 1.78 -22.42
N THR A 45 27.74 2.29 -21.38
CA THR A 45 28.23 2.14 -20.01
C THR A 45 27.50 0.94 -19.42
N THR A 46 28.19 -0.18 -19.31
CA THR A 46 27.74 -1.33 -18.52
C THR A 46 27.77 -0.91 -17.06
N THR A 47 26.64 -0.44 -16.53
CA THR A 47 26.48 -0.19 -15.09
C THR A 47 26.11 -1.51 -14.43
N THR A 48 27.11 -2.14 -13.82
CA THR A 48 26.93 -3.16 -12.77
C THR A 48 25.99 -2.63 -11.68
N LEU A 49 25.02 -3.44 -11.24
CA LEU A 49 24.17 -3.14 -10.08
C LEU A 49 25.04 -2.68 -8.90
N PRO A 50 24.70 -1.57 -8.23
CA PRO A 50 25.37 -1.20 -7.00
C PRO A 50 25.06 -2.24 -5.91
N THR A 51 26.11 -2.69 -5.25
CA THR A 51 26.05 -3.41 -3.97
C THR A 51 25.26 -2.57 -2.96
N PRO A 52 24.42 -3.15 -2.09
CA PRO A 52 23.58 -2.40 -1.15
C PRO A 52 24.49 -1.60 -0.22
N THR A 53 24.60 -0.31 -0.52
CA THR A 53 25.38 0.65 0.27
C THR A 53 24.35 1.39 1.10
N THR A 54 24.33 1.06 2.39
CA THR A 54 23.80 1.85 3.51
C THR A 54 22.75 2.88 3.14
N ILE A 55 21.49 2.46 3.30
CA ILE A 55 20.35 3.35 3.52
C ILE A 55 20.79 4.40 4.55
N PRO A 56 20.71 5.71 4.26
CA PRO A 56 20.90 6.72 5.29
C PRO A 56 19.86 6.45 6.37
N ALA A 57 20.29 6.36 7.63
CA ALA A 57 19.38 6.20 8.75
C ALA A 57 18.19 7.15 8.57
N ALA A 58 16.98 6.63 8.74
CA ALA A 58 15.79 7.46 8.84
C ALA A 58 16.12 8.64 9.77
N PRO A 59 15.70 9.88 9.45
CA PRO A 59 15.90 10.98 10.37
C PRO A 59 15.35 10.51 11.72
N GLU A 60 16.20 10.54 12.75
CA GLU A 60 15.75 10.29 14.12
C GLU A 60 14.55 11.23 14.32
N ALA A 61 13.35 10.65 14.39
CA ALA A 61 12.22 11.34 14.97
C ALA A 61 12.72 11.75 16.36
N ASP A 62 12.87 13.06 16.58
CA ASP A 62 13.27 13.62 17.86
C ASP A 62 12.49 12.89 18.96
N PRO A 63 13.12 11.98 19.73
CA PRO A 63 12.43 11.27 20.79
C PRO A 63 12.44 12.25 21.96
N GLY A 64 11.64 13.30 21.81
CA GLY A 64 11.27 14.19 22.89
C GLY A 64 10.48 13.35 23.88
N ALA A 65 11.20 12.61 24.73
CA ALA A 65 10.64 12.05 25.94
C ALA A 65 9.91 13.21 26.63
N PRO A 66 8.58 13.11 26.86
CA PRO A 66 7.85 14.18 27.48
C PRO A 66 8.52 14.51 28.83
N PRO A 67 8.67 15.78 29.21
CA PRO A 67 9.23 16.14 30.49
C PRO A 67 8.47 15.40 31.61
N PRO A 68 9.12 15.00 32.71
CA PRO A 68 8.60 14.06 33.71
C PRO A 68 7.38 14.56 34.53
N ASP A 69 6.71 15.62 34.09
CA ASP A 69 5.45 16.14 34.64
C ASP A 69 4.36 16.31 33.56
N SER A 70 4.52 15.71 32.37
CA SER A 70 3.48 15.74 31.35
C SER A 70 2.30 14.88 31.80
N GLU A 71 1.13 15.48 31.98
CA GLU A 71 -0.10 14.75 32.30
C GLU A 71 -0.23 13.55 31.37
N VAL A 72 -0.34 12.37 31.99
CA VAL A 72 -0.55 11.11 31.28
C VAL A 72 -1.77 11.28 30.36
N PRO A 73 -1.64 11.07 29.03
CA PRO A 73 -2.74 11.26 28.10
C PRO A 73 -4.00 10.51 28.55
N THR A 74 -5.11 11.24 28.66
CA THR A 74 -6.43 10.68 29.07
C THR A 74 -7.13 9.94 27.94
N ALA A 75 -6.61 10.02 26.72
CA ALA A 75 -7.11 9.27 25.58
C ALA A 75 -6.95 7.77 25.80
N THR A 76 -8.00 7.02 25.51
CA THR A 76 -8.05 5.56 25.66
C THR A 76 -7.79 4.82 24.35
N ARG A 77 -7.72 5.53 23.22
CA ARG A 77 -7.46 4.98 21.89
C ARG A 77 -6.39 5.80 21.17
N GLY A 78 -5.71 5.17 20.23
CA GLY A 78 -4.65 5.78 19.43
C GLY A 78 -3.78 4.71 18.79
N ALA A 79 -2.51 5.04 18.60
CA ALA A 79 -1.49 4.11 18.18
C ALA A 79 -0.25 4.28 19.05
N LEU A 80 0.59 3.26 19.10
CA LEU A 80 1.88 3.35 19.76
C LEU A 80 2.98 2.86 18.84
N VAL A 81 4.21 3.27 19.15
CA VAL A 81 5.45 2.71 18.62
C VAL A 81 6.23 2.11 19.79
N VAL A 82 6.71 0.88 19.63
CA VAL A 82 7.56 0.21 20.62
C VAL A 82 8.87 1.00 20.78
N ALA A 83 9.21 1.36 22.02
CA ALA A 83 10.41 2.15 22.29
C ALA A 83 11.71 1.35 22.05
N ALA A 84 12.83 2.06 22.08
CA ALA A 84 14.15 1.46 21.92
C ALA A 84 14.39 0.36 22.98
N GLY A 85 14.93 -0.78 22.55
CA GLY A 85 15.14 -1.97 23.39
C GLY A 85 13.92 -2.88 23.57
N GLY A 86 12.84 -2.62 22.84
CA GLY A 86 11.64 -3.46 22.80
C GLY A 86 10.67 -3.25 23.97
N ALA A 87 9.49 -3.85 23.88
CA ALA A 87 8.45 -3.82 24.92
C ALA A 87 7.85 -5.21 25.15
N ASP A 88 7.54 -5.51 26.40
CA ASP A 88 6.97 -6.80 26.80
C ASP A 88 5.46 -6.82 26.52
N LEU A 89 5.01 -7.80 25.74
CA LEU A 89 3.59 -8.02 25.46
C LEU A 89 3.05 -9.19 26.28
N TYR A 90 1.86 -9.00 26.82
CA TYR A 90 1.15 -9.95 27.68
C TYR A 90 -0.20 -10.32 27.07
N ARG A 91 -0.70 -11.53 27.33
CA ARG A 91 -2.05 -11.94 26.93
C ARG A 91 -3.07 -11.36 27.92
N GLN A 92 -4.28 -11.02 27.46
CA GLN A 92 -5.32 -10.43 28.35
C GLN A 92 -5.75 -11.36 29.50
N ASP A 93 -5.63 -12.68 29.32
CA ASP A 93 -6.16 -13.69 30.24
C ASP A 93 -5.08 -14.54 30.95
N GLU A 94 -3.79 -14.33 30.67
CA GLU A 94 -2.70 -15.20 31.14
C GLU A 94 -1.54 -14.42 31.80
N ASP A 95 -1.14 -14.91 32.99
CA ASP A 95 0.11 -14.78 33.75
C ASP A 95 0.92 -13.46 33.81
N ASP A 96 1.73 -13.31 34.86
CA ASP A 96 2.68 -12.20 35.06
C ASP A 96 3.91 -12.26 34.11
N GLU A 97 3.92 -13.16 33.11
CA GLU A 97 5.04 -13.36 32.17
C GLU A 97 4.67 -12.91 30.75
N PRO A 98 5.54 -12.15 30.06
CA PRO A 98 5.27 -11.74 28.68
C PRO A 98 5.43 -12.91 27.70
N TYR A 99 4.55 -12.98 26.70
CA TYR A 99 4.65 -14.01 25.65
C TYR A 99 5.67 -13.65 24.57
N VAL A 100 5.99 -12.37 24.42
CA VAL A 100 7.04 -11.87 23.53
C VAL A 100 7.53 -10.52 24.03
N ARG A 101 8.83 -10.27 23.89
CA ARG A 101 9.38 -8.91 23.90
C ARG A 101 9.35 -8.39 22.47
N ALA A 102 8.36 -7.59 22.13
CA ALA A 102 8.18 -7.03 20.79
C ALA A 102 9.36 -6.15 20.39
N HIS A 103 9.75 -6.25 19.12
CA HIS A 103 10.87 -5.49 18.58
C HIS A 103 10.61 -3.97 18.60
N GLU A 104 11.64 -3.18 18.86
CA GLU A 104 11.61 -1.72 18.76
C GLU A 104 11.13 -1.24 17.38
N GLY A 105 10.42 -0.11 17.35
CA GLY A 105 9.88 0.48 16.11
C GLY A 105 8.61 -0.19 15.57
N LEU A 106 8.16 -1.32 16.14
CA LEU A 106 6.86 -1.88 15.79
C LEU A 106 5.72 -0.95 16.22
N THR A 107 4.70 -0.85 15.36
CA THR A 107 3.50 -0.08 15.63
C THR A 107 2.38 -1.00 16.09
N PHE A 108 1.56 -0.54 17.05
CA PHE A 108 0.36 -1.24 17.48
C PHE A 108 -0.84 -0.28 17.61
N PRO A 109 -2.04 -0.66 17.17
CA PRO A 109 -3.26 0.04 17.55
C PRO A 109 -3.50 -0.07 19.05
N VAL A 110 -3.89 1.03 19.67
CA VAL A 110 -4.36 1.06 21.06
C VAL A 110 -5.89 1.07 21.06
N THR A 111 -6.47 0.01 21.61
CA THR A 111 -7.92 -0.20 21.70
C THR A 111 -8.50 0.25 23.04
N GLY A 112 -7.67 0.33 24.07
CA GLY A 112 -8.07 0.68 25.43
C GLY A 112 -6.88 1.07 26.31
N ARG A 113 -7.21 1.59 27.50
CA ARG A 113 -6.23 1.88 28.54
C ARG A 113 -6.82 1.62 29.92
N SER A 114 -6.09 0.87 30.74
CA SER A 114 -6.43 0.59 32.14
C SER A 114 -5.22 0.86 33.04
N GLY A 115 -5.18 2.04 33.65
CA GLY A 115 -4.06 2.50 34.46
C GLY A 115 -2.77 2.64 33.64
N GLU A 116 -1.76 1.84 33.99
CA GLU A 116 -0.44 1.77 33.33
C GLU A 116 -0.41 0.81 32.14
N TRP A 117 -1.51 0.11 31.86
CA TRP A 117 -1.61 -0.84 30.76
C TRP A 117 -2.36 -0.23 29.58
N LEU A 118 -1.82 -0.44 28.39
CA LEU A 118 -2.50 -0.23 27.12
C LEU A 118 -3.02 -1.57 26.61
N GLU A 119 -4.29 -1.59 26.20
CA GLU A 119 -4.87 -2.70 25.44
C GLU A 119 -4.56 -2.46 23.97
N VAL A 120 -4.00 -3.47 23.31
CA VAL A 120 -3.59 -3.41 21.92
C VAL A 120 -4.11 -4.63 21.15
N LEU A 121 -4.09 -4.52 19.83
CA LEU A 121 -4.21 -5.67 18.94
C LEU A 121 -2.83 -5.90 18.32
N ASP A 122 -2.28 -7.11 18.45
CA ASP A 122 -1.00 -7.44 17.84
C ASP A 122 -1.11 -7.68 16.33
N GLN A 123 0.04 -7.82 15.64
CA GLN A 123 0.07 -7.99 14.19
C GLN A 123 -0.67 -9.26 13.72
N CYS A 124 -0.98 -10.19 14.61
CA CYS A 124 -1.66 -11.45 14.32
C CYS A 124 -3.15 -11.41 14.66
N ASP A 125 -3.72 -10.22 14.87
CA ASP A 125 -5.11 -10.01 15.29
C ASP A 125 -5.42 -10.57 16.70
N ASP A 126 -4.40 -10.82 17.54
CA ASP A 126 -4.57 -11.27 18.92
C ASP A 126 -4.59 -10.07 19.89
N PRO A 127 -5.54 -10.00 20.84
CA PRO A 127 -5.51 -8.99 21.90
C PRO A 127 -4.31 -9.17 22.81
N ALA A 128 -3.62 -8.07 23.12
CA ALA A 128 -2.49 -8.06 24.03
C ALA A 128 -2.52 -6.83 24.95
N LEU A 129 -1.66 -6.86 25.97
CA LEU A 129 -1.40 -5.76 26.89
C LEU A 129 0.06 -5.37 26.79
N VAL A 130 0.34 -4.06 26.87
CA VAL A 130 1.69 -3.51 26.96
C VAL A 130 1.75 -2.41 28.00
N ARG A 131 2.90 -2.25 28.64
CA ARG A 131 3.15 -1.21 29.63
C ARG A 131 3.32 0.15 28.96
N PHE A 132 2.65 1.17 29.49
CA PHE A 132 2.63 2.53 28.93
C PHE A 132 4.02 3.19 28.89
N ASP A 133 4.91 2.84 29.82
CA ASP A 133 6.28 3.37 29.93
C ASP A 133 7.29 2.70 29.00
N GLU A 134 6.92 1.63 28.30
CA GLU A 134 7.77 0.93 27.32
C GLU A 134 7.51 1.38 25.87
N VAL A 135 6.62 2.36 25.67
CA VAL A 135 6.12 2.71 24.33
C VAL A 135 5.97 4.22 24.15
N ALA A 136 6.09 4.67 22.91
CA ALA A 136 5.69 6.01 22.49
C ALA A 136 4.23 6.00 22.05
N PHE A 137 3.32 6.42 22.93
CA PHE A 137 1.88 6.47 22.63
C PHE A 137 1.47 7.80 21.98
N THR A 138 0.74 7.71 20.87
CA THR A 138 0.09 8.82 20.19
C THR A 138 -1.44 8.68 20.28
N PRO A 139 -2.15 9.65 20.89
CA PRO A 139 -3.60 9.59 21.02
C PRO A 139 -4.30 9.78 19.67
N ALA A 140 -5.52 9.25 19.57
CA ALA A 140 -6.36 9.43 18.39
C ALA A 140 -6.59 10.91 18.04
N ARG A 141 -6.68 11.21 16.73
CA ARG A 141 -7.09 12.53 16.26
C ARG A 141 -8.44 12.90 16.88
N PRO A 142 -8.63 14.15 17.38
CA PRO A 142 -9.91 14.59 17.92
C PRO A 142 -11.04 14.44 16.89
N ALA A 143 -12.21 13.94 17.32
CA ALA A 143 -13.38 13.82 16.45
C ALA A 143 -13.90 15.16 15.90
N THR A 144 -13.45 16.29 16.49
CA THR A 144 -13.79 17.65 16.05
C THR A 144 -12.85 18.18 14.96
N SER A 145 -11.79 17.45 14.60
CA SER A 145 -10.87 17.87 13.55
C SER A 145 -11.60 17.93 12.20
N PRO A 146 -11.21 18.86 11.30
CA PRO A 146 -11.88 19.06 10.01
C PRO A 146 -11.96 17.76 9.19
N ALA A 147 -13.00 17.64 8.38
CA ALA A 147 -13.06 16.60 7.35
C ALA A 147 -12.12 16.97 6.18
N PRO A 148 -11.67 15.99 5.37
CA PRO A 148 -10.96 16.26 4.12
C PRO A 148 -11.81 17.14 3.20
N GLY A 149 -11.23 18.18 2.59
CA GLY A 149 -12.01 19.11 1.79
C GLY A 149 -11.36 20.47 1.59
N ALA A 150 -12.01 21.35 0.82
CA ALA A 150 -11.56 22.71 0.65
C ALA A 150 -11.52 23.47 2.00
N GLY A 151 -10.36 24.04 2.31
CA GLY A 151 -10.13 24.79 3.54
C GLY A 151 -9.49 24.00 4.68
N THR A 152 -9.28 22.70 4.51
CA THR A 152 -8.45 21.88 5.39
C THR A 152 -7.00 21.95 4.93
N SER A 153 -6.06 22.09 5.87
CA SER A 153 -4.63 22.15 5.57
C SER A 153 -4.01 20.75 5.58
N PHE A 154 -2.94 20.53 4.82
CA PHE A 154 -2.34 19.19 4.72
C PHE A 154 -1.66 18.75 6.02
N ASP A 155 -1.18 19.66 6.86
CA ASP A 155 -0.65 19.38 8.19
C ASP A 155 -1.73 18.94 9.21
N GLU A 156 -3.00 18.98 8.84
CA GLU A 156 -4.09 18.36 9.59
C GLU A 156 -4.32 16.89 9.17
N ALA A 157 -3.69 16.42 8.09
CA ALA A 157 -3.86 15.08 7.57
C ALA A 157 -3.32 14.02 8.55
N VAL A 158 -4.06 12.91 8.64
CA VAL A 158 -3.69 11.71 9.41
C VAL A 158 -3.92 10.55 8.47
N ILE A 159 -2.85 10.02 7.90
CA ILE A 159 -2.91 9.05 6.81
C ILE A 159 -2.29 7.73 7.25
N VAL A 160 -3.00 6.63 7.00
CA VAL A 160 -2.42 5.28 7.12
C VAL A 160 -2.08 4.77 5.73
N VAL A 161 -0.82 4.42 5.54
CA VAL A 161 -0.32 3.76 4.33
C VAL A 161 -0.12 2.28 4.64
N ASP A 162 -0.90 1.44 3.97
CA ASP A 162 -0.92 0.01 4.19
C ASP A 162 -0.24 -0.72 3.03
N PRO A 163 1.04 -1.10 3.14
CA PRO A 163 1.64 -1.98 2.14
C PRO A 163 1.03 -3.38 2.27
N GLY A 164 0.27 -3.78 1.25
CA GLY A 164 -0.38 -5.09 1.19
C GLY A 164 0.58 -6.25 1.41
N HIS A 165 0.06 -7.38 1.88
CA HIS A 165 0.83 -8.61 2.13
C HIS A 165 1.93 -8.43 3.21
N GLY A 166 2.99 -9.25 3.18
CA GLY A 166 4.13 -9.20 4.08
C GLY A 166 4.40 -10.52 4.80
N GLY A 167 5.67 -10.78 5.13
CA GLY A 167 6.10 -12.01 5.77
C GLY A 167 5.84 -13.24 4.89
N PRO A 168 5.23 -14.32 5.42
CA PRO A 168 4.87 -15.51 4.64
C PRO A 168 3.80 -15.26 3.57
N ASN A 169 3.00 -14.21 3.71
CA ASN A 169 2.05 -13.79 2.69
C ASN A 169 2.80 -12.98 1.63
N ILE A 170 3.16 -13.63 0.50
CA ILE A 170 3.99 -13.02 -0.55
C ILE A 170 3.19 -12.20 -1.59
N GLY A 171 1.87 -12.35 -1.60
CA GLY A 171 1.01 -11.81 -2.65
C GLY A 171 1.19 -12.49 -4.00
N ALA A 172 0.90 -11.76 -5.07
CA ALA A 172 1.16 -12.20 -6.43
C ALA A 172 2.68 -12.26 -6.73
N VAL A 173 3.03 -13.07 -7.72
CA VAL A 173 4.41 -13.21 -8.20
C VAL A 173 4.42 -12.96 -9.69
N GLY A 174 5.22 -11.99 -10.13
CA GLY A 174 5.37 -11.68 -11.54
C GLY A 174 6.16 -12.74 -12.31
N PRO A 175 6.10 -12.75 -13.66
CA PRO A 175 6.75 -13.75 -14.48
C PRO A 175 8.29 -13.81 -14.37
N ALA A 176 8.96 -12.72 -14.00
CA ALA A 176 10.38 -12.67 -13.71
C ALA A 176 10.72 -12.96 -12.22
N GLY A 177 9.70 -13.09 -11.38
CA GLY A 177 9.82 -13.47 -9.97
C GLY A 177 9.71 -12.29 -8.99
N LEU A 178 9.30 -11.11 -9.46
CA LEU A 178 9.05 -9.96 -8.59
C LEU A 178 7.91 -10.28 -7.61
N LEU A 179 8.11 -10.00 -6.33
CA LEU A 179 7.14 -10.29 -5.27
C LEU A 179 6.30 -9.05 -4.97
N GLU A 180 4.98 -9.22 -4.98
CA GLU A 180 4.04 -8.11 -4.72
C GLU A 180 4.30 -7.46 -3.35
N LYS A 181 4.52 -8.25 -2.30
CA LYS A 181 4.80 -7.73 -0.96
C LYS A 181 6.00 -6.78 -0.88
N GLU A 182 7.00 -6.97 -1.76
CA GLU A 182 8.24 -6.19 -1.79
C GLU A 182 8.02 -4.85 -2.49
N VAL A 183 7.36 -4.87 -3.65
CA VAL A 183 7.03 -3.64 -4.37
C VAL A 183 6.01 -2.79 -3.62
N ASN A 184 4.99 -3.41 -3.01
CA ASN A 184 3.99 -2.71 -2.20
C ASN A 184 4.67 -1.98 -1.03
N LEU A 185 5.64 -2.63 -0.38
CA LEU A 185 6.40 -2.02 0.72
C LEU A 185 7.27 -0.86 0.24
N ASP A 186 7.98 -1.00 -0.89
CA ASP A 186 8.81 0.08 -1.44
C ASP A 186 7.99 1.31 -1.85
N ILE A 187 6.85 1.10 -2.53
CA ILE A 187 5.94 2.19 -2.92
C ILE A 187 5.35 2.88 -1.68
N ALA A 188 4.96 2.10 -0.66
CA ALA A 188 4.45 2.64 0.58
C ALA A 188 5.47 3.49 1.33
N ARG A 189 6.75 3.06 1.37
CA ARG A 189 7.85 3.85 1.94
C ARG A 189 8.04 5.17 1.23
N ARG A 190 8.09 5.15 -0.11
CA ARG A 190 8.19 6.37 -0.92
C ARG A 190 7.00 7.31 -0.68
N THR A 191 5.80 6.75 -0.58
CA THR A 191 4.58 7.50 -0.29
C THR A 191 4.67 8.14 1.10
N ARG A 192 5.07 7.38 2.12
CA ARG A 192 5.32 7.91 3.47
C ARG A 192 6.33 9.05 3.43
N ASP A 193 7.49 8.86 2.80
CA ASP A 193 8.57 9.85 2.77
C ASP A 193 8.12 11.18 2.13
N LEU A 194 7.27 11.12 1.09
CA LEU A 194 6.62 12.29 0.49
C LEU A 194 5.60 12.94 1.45
N LEU A 195 4.82 12.14 2.17
CA LEU A 195 3.83 12.66 3.12
C LEU A 195 4.48 13.31 4.35
N GLU A 196 5.66 12.85 4.78
CA GLU A 196 6.37 13.34 5.96
C GLU A 196 7.25 14.57 5.69
N SER A 197 7.29 15.04 4.43
CA SER A 197 8.11 16.18 4.02
C SER A 197 7.27 17.28 3.38
N PRO A 198 7.66 18.56 3.51
CA PRO A 198 7.01 19.65 2.79
C PRO A 198 7.42 19.63 1.30
N HIS A 199 6.48 20.00 0.43
CA HIS A 199 6.66 19.99 -1.03
C HIS A 199 5.91 21.12 -1.75
N THR A 200 6.29 21.32 -3.01
CA THR A 200 5.50 22.05 -4.01
C THR A 200 5.10 21.09 -5.10
N VAL A 201 3.85 21.15 -5.54
CA VAL A 201 3.37 20.42 -6.73
C VAL A 201 3.14 21.43 -7.85
N ASP A 202 3.80 21.22 -8.99
CA ASP A 202 3.37 21.83 -10.24
C ASP A 202 2.20 21.02 -10.78
N TRP A 203 0.97 21.52 -10.61
CA TRP A 203 -0.23 20.80 -11.03
C TRP A 203 -0.40 20.67 -12.54
N GLU A 204 0.27 21.53 -13.33
CA GLU A 204 0.25 21.46 -14.79
C GLU A 204 1.12 20.29 -15.27
N THR A 205 2.34 20.15 -14.76
CA THR A 205 3.27 19.08 -15.17
C THR A 205 3.13 17.80 -14.35
N GLY A 206 2.76 17.92 -13.08
CA GLY A 206 2.68 16.83 -12.10
C GLY A 206 3.96 16.69 -11.27
N GLU A 207 4.97 17.51 -11.53
CA GLU A 207 6.26 17.46 -10.85
C GLU A 207 6.13 17.80 -9.35
N ILE A 208 6.79 17.01 -8.51
CA ILE A 208 6.90 17.22 -7.07
C ILE A 208 8.31 17.71 -6.75
N LEU A 209 8.39 18.90 -6.16
CA LEU A 209 9.64 19.51 -5.74
C LEU A 209 9.77 19.48 -4.21
N THR A 210 10.98 19.25 -3.70
CA THR A 210 11.26 19.25 -2.26
C THR A 210 11.15 20.64 -1.66
N GLY A 211 10.54 20.74 -0.47
CA GLY A 211 10.18 22.00 0.17
C GLY A 211 9.00 22.67 -0.54
N GLY A 212 8.28 23.56 0.15
CA GLY A 212 7.19 24.27 -0.52
C GLY A 212 6.04 24.68 0.38
N GLU A 213 4.94 24.99 -0.28
CA GLU A 213 3.70 25.50 0.32
C GLU A 213 2.82 24.40 0.91
N ILE A 214 2.94 23.16 0.41
CA ILE A 214 2.25 22.01 0.99
C ILE A 214 3.11 21.55 2.17
N PRO A 215 2.64 21.69 3.43
CA PRO A 215 3.39 21.21 4.58
C PRO A 215 3.45 19.68 4.59
N ALA A 216 4.24 19.09 5.49
CA ALA A 216 4.12 17.66 5.77
C ALA A 216 2.74 17.33 6.36
N ALA A 217 2.27 16.11 6.17
CA ALA A 217 1.08 15.60 6.84
C ALA A 217 1.24 15.62 8.37
N GLY A 218 0.16 15.85 9.09
CA GLY A 218 0.18 15.93 10.56
C GLY A 218 0.61 14.62 11.21
N GLN A 219 0.14 13.48 10.67
CA GLN A 219 0.59 12.15 11.07
C GLN A 219 0.56 11.20 9.87
N VAL A 220 1.58 10.35 9.77
CA VAL A 220 1.64 9.25 8.80
C VAL A 220 1.96 7.97 9.56
N TRP A 221 1.19 6.93 9.29
CA TRP A 221 1.37 5.63 9.92
C TRP A 221 1.47 4.54 8.88
N MET A 222 2.36 3.58 9.10
CA MET A 222 2.45 2.38 8.27
C MET A 222 1.97 1.16 9.07
N THR A 223 1.15 0.31 8.45
CA THR A 223 0.76 -0.98 9.05
C THR A 223 1.95 -1.95 9.14
N ARG A 224 2.96 -1.78 8.28
CA ARG A 224 4.27 -2.44 8.35
C ARG A 224 5.37 -1.36 8.44
N PRO A 225 5.76 -0.91 9.65
CA PRO A 225 6.73 0.17 9.84
C PRO A 225 8.18 -0.28 9.60
N GLU A 226 9.10 0.68 9.46
CA GLU A 226 10.55 0.42 9.46
C GLU A 226 10.93 -0.25 10.78
N GLY A 227 11.07 -1.57 10.74
CA GLY A 227 11.29 -2.39 11.92
C GLY A 227 12.04 -3.67 11.55
N PRO A 228 11.83 -4.76 12.30
CA PRO A 228 12.56 -6.00 12.11
C PRO A 228 12.39 -6.55 10.69
N ALA A 229 13.43 -7.24 10.20
CA ALA A 229 13.49 -7.78 8.85
C ALA A 229 13.17 -6.75 7.74
N GLY A 230 13.43 -5.46 7.99
CA GLY A 230 13.14 -4.41 7.02
C GLY A 230 11.66 -4.31 6.68
N ALA A 231 10.77 -4.47 7.67
CA ALA A 231 9.30 -4.39 7.54
C ALA A 231 8.64 -5.54 6.74
N ASP A 232 9.36 -6.61 6.42
CA ASP A 232 8.79 -7.83 5.84
C ASP A 232 8.12 -8.70 6.90
N ILE A 233 7.05 -8.16 7.49
CA ILE A 233 6.27 -8.77 8.56
C ILE A 233 4.84 -8.99 8.08
N GLU A 234 4.18 -10.03 8.58
CA GLU A 234 2.76 -10.21 8.36
C GLU A 234 1.97 -9.30 9.31
N ALA A 235 0.88 -8.73 8.81
CA ALA A 235 -0.09 -7.98 9.61
C ALA A 235 -1.51 -8.41 9.21
N GLY A 236 -2.32 -8.80 10.18
CA GLY A 236 -3.71 -9.21 10.01
C GLY A 236 -4.59 -8.07 9.52
N LEU A 237 -5.70 -8.40 8.85
CA LEU A 237 -6.60 -7.38 8.32
C LEU A 237 -7.27 -6.58 9.44
N THR A 238 -7.56 -7.22 10.58
CA THR A 238 -8.19 -6.55 11.73
C THR A 238 -7.21 -5.56 12.35
N PHE A 239 -5.94 -5.94 12.50
CA PHE A 239 -4.86 -5.05 12.92
C PHE A 239 -4.77 -3.82 12.02
N ARG A 240 -4.73 -4.02 10.70
CA ARG A 240 -4.59 -2.92 9.71
C ARG A 240 -5.71 -1.90 9.85
N THR A 241 -6.96 -2.34 9.93
CA THR A 241 -8.10 -1.41 10.09
C THR A 241 -8.15 -0.81 11.49
N THR A 242 -7.91 -1.61 12.53
CA THR A 242 -7.91 -1.12 13.92
C THR A 242 -6.86 -0.03 14.14
N LEU A 243 -5.72 -0.07 13.44
CA LEU A 243 -4.74 1.02 13.44
C LEU A 243 -5.34 2.31 12.90
N ALA A 244 -5.92 2.27 11.71
CA ALA A 244 -6.50 3.45 11.07
C ALA A 244 -7.69 4.02 11.85
N ASP A 245 -8.58 3.14 12.33
CA ASP A 245 -9.74 3.50 13.13
C ASP A 245 -9.34 4.02 14.51
N GLY A 246 -8.34 3.39 15.13
CA GLY A 246 -7.83 3.74 16.46
C GLY A 246 -7.26 5.14 16.54
N ILE A 247 -6.68 5.65 15.44
CA ILE A 247 -6.16 7.02 15.34
C ILE A 247 -7.14 8.02 14.71
N ASN A 248 -8.36 7.57 14.34
CA ASN A 248 -9.32 8.34 13.55
C ASN A 248 -8.69 8.91 12.26
N ALA A 249 -8.01 8.08 11.48
CA ALA A 249 -7.35 8.51 10.25
C ALA A 249 -8.34 9.19 9.27
N HIS A 250 -7.82 10.11 8.47
CA HIS A 250 -8.55 10.71 7.35
C HIS A 250 -8.63 9.75 6.16
N ALA A 251 -7.60 8.92 5.97
CA ALA A 251 -7.58 7.89 4.93
C ALA A 251 -6.75 6.68 5.35
N LEU A 252 -7.21 5.50 4.94
CA LEU A 252 -6.45 4.26 4.88
C LEU A 252 -6.23 3.89 3.40
N VAL A 253 -4.98 3.94 2.94
CA VAL A 253 -4.59 3.62 1.56
C VAL A 253 -3.83 2.31 1.55
N SER A 254 -4.49 1.24 1.11
CA SER A 254 -3.88 -0.08 0.94
C SER A 254 -3.28 -0.22 -0.45
N ILE A 255 -1.97 -0.42 -0.54
CA ILE A 255 -1.22 -0.44 -1.80
C ILE A 255 -0.98 -1.89 -2.21
N HIS A 256 -1.44 -2.21 -3.41
CA HIS A 256 -1.38 -3.53 -4.05
C HIS A 256 -1.01 -3.43 -5.54
N ASN A 257 -0.73 -4.58 -6.14
CA ASN A 257 -0.57 -4.74 -7.59
C ASN A 257 -1.23 -6.03 -8.05
N ASN A 258 -2.13 -5.90 -9.04
CA ASN A 258 -3.10 -6.92 -9.41
C ASN A 258 -2.46 -8.09 -10.17
N ALA A 259 -3.23 -9.13 -10.41
CA ALA A 259 -2.84 -10.26 -11.24
C ALA A 259 -4.03 -10.80 -12.05
N ALA A 260 -3.72 -11.45 -13.17
CA ALA A 260 -4.67 -12.12 -14.06
C ALA A 260 -5.75 -11.19 -14.68
N PRO A 261 -5.34 -10.20 -15.50
CA PRO A 261 -6.25 -9.29 -16.19
C PRO A 261 -7.11 -10.00 -17.25
N ASP A 262 -8.25 -9.40 -17.61
CA ASP A 262 -9.08 -9.86 -18.74
C ASP A 262 -8.39 -9.73 -20.10
N GLY A 263 -7.58 -8.67 -20.32
CA GLY A 263 -6.88 -8.48 -21.59
C GLY A 263 -6.13 -7.16 -21.75
N PRO A 264 -5.72 -6.82 -22.99
CA PRO A 264 -5.09 -5.53 -23.29
C PRO A 264 -6.00 -4.34 -22.99
N TYR A 265 -5.42 -3.25 -22.50
CA TYR A 265 -6.12 -2.01 -22.15
C TYR A 265 -5.50 -0.80 -22.85
N ASP A 266 -6.33 0.18 -23.22
CA ASP A 266 -5.86 1.42 -23.86
C ASP A 266 -5.38 2.41 -22.78
N GLY A 267 -4.08 2.33 -22.46
CA GLY A 267 -3.44 3.08 -21.38
C GLY A 267 -3.40 2.32 -20.05
N PRO A 268 -3.04 2.96 -18.93
CA PRO A 268 -2.92 2.28 -17.64
C PRO A 268 -4.25 1.68 -17.15
N GLY A 269 -4.30 0.35 -17.03
CA GLY A 269 -5.47 -0.41 -16.55
C GLY A 269 -5.64 -0.42 -15.03
N SER A 270 -5.14 0.59 -14.32
CA SER A 270 -5.21 0.71 -12.87
C SER A 270 -6.64 0.58 -12.33
N GLU A 271 -6.76 0.01 -11.14
CA GLU A 271 -8.03 -0.18 -10.45
C GLU A 271 -7.93 0.32 -9.01
N VAL A 272 -8.99 0.95 -8.51
CA VAL A 272 -9.02 1.43 -7.13
C VAL A 272 -10.34 1.01 -6.50
N TYR A 273 -10.26 0.08 -5.55
CA TYR A 273 -11.42 -0.42 -4.84
C TYR A 273 -11.73 0.48 -3.65
N HIS A 274 -13.00 0.83 -3.46
CA HIS A 274 -13.45 1.65 -2.34
C HIS A 274 -14.64 1.04 -1.61
N GLN A 275 -14.85 1.51 -0.38
CA GLN A 275 -16.01 1.12 0.43
C GLN A 275 -17.32 1.52 -0.25
N ALA A 276 -18.29 0.60 -0.25
CA ALA A 276 -19.57 0.79 -0.92
C ALA A 276 -20.46 1.88 -0.29
N THR A 277 -20.28 2.16 1.00
CA THR A 277 -21.15 3.07 1.77
C THR A 277 -20.49 4.41 2.11
N SER A 278 -19.26 4.65 1.67
CA SER A 278 -18.49 5.86 1.98
C SER A 278 -18.28 6.73 0.75
N THR A 279 -18.88 7.91 0.76
CA THR A 279 -18.67 8.92 -0.29
C THR A 279 -17.24 9.46 -0.29
N GLU A 280 -16.58 9.52 0.87
CA GLU A 280 -15.18 9.93 0.96
C GLU A 280 -14.23 8.87 0.38
N SER A 281 -14.52 7.58 0.60
CA SER A 281 -13.72 6.50 0.01
C SER A 281 -13.90 6.46 -1.50
N GLN A 282 -15.13 6.66 -1.99
CA GLN A 282 -15.40 6.82 -3.42
C GLN A 282 -14.60 8.00 -3.99
N ARG A 283 -14.73 9.20 -3.39
CA ARG A 283 -14.00 10.39 -3.81
C ARG A 283 -12.48 10.16 -3.85
N LEU A 284 -11.90 9.63 -2.76
CA LEU A 284 -10.47 9.32 -2.68
C LEU A 284 -10.04 8.35 -3.80
N SER A 285 -10.83 7.31 -4.06
CA SER A 285 -10.51 6.33 -5.12
C SER A 285 -10.49 6.95 -6.52
N GLY A 286 -11.41 7.86 -6.82
CA GLY A 286 -11.45 8.57 -8.09
C GLY A 286 -10.23 9.50 -8.27
N LEU A 287 -9.85 10.22 -7.21
CA LEU A 287 -8.66 11.07 -7.23
C LEU A 287 -7.37 10.26 -7.43
N ILE A 288 -7.24 9.12 -6.74
CA ILE A 288 -6.10 8.21 -6.91
C ILE A 288 -6.04 7.68 -8.34
N LEU A 289 -7.17 7.19 -8.88
CA LEU A 289 -7.22 6.65 -10.23
C LEU A 289 -6.78 7.66 -11.29
N GLU A 290 -7.25 8.91 -11.16
CA GLU A 290 -6.85 10.00 -12.06
C GLU A 290 -5.34 10.25 -12.03
N GLU A 291 -4.76 10.35 -10.83
CA GLU A 291 -3.32 10.61 -10.68
C GLU A 291 -2.48 9.43 -11.16
N LEU A 292 -2.91 8.19 -10.93
CA LEU A 292 -2.23 6.99 -11.44
C LEU A 292 -2.25 6.98 -12.97
N ARG A 293 -3.43 7.14 -13.58
CA ARG A 293 -3.55 7.13 -15.05
C ARG A 293 -2.78 8.27 -15.69
N ARG A 294 -2.83 9.46 -15.09
CA ARG A 294 -2.00 10.60 -15.51
C ARG A 294 -0.52 10.25 -15.48
N GLU A 295 -0.03 9.80 -14.33
CA GLU A 295 1.39 9.55 -14.11
C GLU A 295 1.91 8.40 -14.97
N PHE A 296 1.17 7.29 -15.00
CA PHE A 296 1.58 6.08 -15.70
C PHE A 296 1.52 6.23 -17.22
N SER A 297 0.66 7.11 -17.75
CA SER A 297 0.58 7.37 -19.20
C SER A 297 1.89 7.87 -19.82
N ARG A 298 2.85 8.32 -19.02
CA ARG A 298 4.19 8.74 -19.49
C ARG A 298 5.09 7.54 -19.84
N PHE A 299 4.75 6.33 -19.39
CA PHE A 299 5.51 5.12 -19.65
C PHE A 299 4.91 4.35 -20.83
N GLU A 300 5.78 3.87 -21.72
CA GLU A 300 5.38 2.96 -22.79
C GLU A 300 5.29 1.53 -22.23
N ALA A 301 4.08 0.96 -22.25
CA ALA A 301 3.83 -0.41 -21.83
C ALA A 301 2.74 -1.06 -22.69
N ASP A 302 2.79 -2.38 -22.79
CA ASP A 302 1.67 -3.21 -23.28
C ASP A 302 0.66 -3.36 -22.14
N TRP A 303 -0.04 -2.27 -21.86
CA TRP A 303 -0.96 -2.18 -20.74
C TRP A 303 -2.07 -3.22 -20.80
N VAL A 304 -2.43 -3.74 -19.65
CA VAL A 304 -3.53 -4.68 -19.44
C VAL A 304 -4.47 -4.19 -18.36
N GLY A 305 -5.69 -4.70 -18.37
CA GLY A 305 -6.72 -4.36 -17.41
C GLY A 305 -7.90 -5.30 -17.51
N ASP A 306 -8.77 -5.23 -16.50
CA ASP A 306 -10.08 -5.87 -16.56
C ASP A 306 -11.04 -5.03 -17.41
N ASP A 307 -12.09 -5.67 -17.92
CA ASP A 307 -13.15 -4.99 -18.68
C ASP A 307 -13.82 -3.87 -17.87
N ASP A 308 -13.78 -3.99 -16.53
CA ASP A 308 -14.30 -3.01 -15.58
C ASP A 308 -13.20 -2.24 -14.81
N ALA A 309 -12.01 -2.08 -15.39
CA ALA A 309 -10.91 -1.32 -14.77
C ALA A 309 -11.27 0.15 -14.50
N GLY A 310 -11.08 0.58 -13.25
CA GLY A 310 -11.38 1.93 -12.77
C GLY A 310 -11.58 1.99 -11.26
N ALA A 311 -12.21 3.07 -10.79
CA ALA A 311 -12.57 3.24 -9.39
C ALA A 311 -13.91 2.54 -9.14
N LYS A 312 -13.94 1.51 -8.29
CA LYS A 312 -15.11 0.63 -8.18
C LYS A 312 -15.32 0.06 -6.80
N VAL A 313 -16.53 -0.43 -6.58
CA VAL A 313 -16.86 -1.27 -5.43
C VAL A 313 -16.70 -2.74 -5.83
N ARG A 314 -16.53 -3.62 -4.85
CA ARG A 314 -16.80 -5.05 -5.01
C ARG A 314 -17.62 -5.50 -3.81
N ILE A 315 -18.90 -5.74 -4.04
CA ILE A 315 -19.84 -6.12 -2.99
C ILE A 315 -20.28 -7.58 -3.14
N ARG A 316 -20.60 -8.19 -2.01
CA ARG A 316 -21.27 -9.48 -1.93
C ARG A 316 -22.76 -9.34 -2.25
N GLU A 317 -23.45 -10.47 -2.42
CA GLU A 317 -24.91 -10.49 -2.60
C GLU A 317 -25.70 -9.83 -1.45
N ASP A 318 -25.14 -9.80 -0.23
CA ASP A 318 -25.74 -9.15 0.94
C ASP A 318 -25.45 -7.63 1.02
N GLY A 319 -24.72 -7.07 0.04
CA GLY A 319 -24.36 -5.66 -0.05
C GLY A 319 -23.13 -5.25 0.75
N ALA A 320 -22.47 -6.18 1.48
CA ALA A 320 -21.25 -5.87 2.20
C ALA A 320 -20.04 -5.85 1.25
N ASP A 321 -19.06 -4.98 1.53
CA ASP A 321 -17.76 -4.98 0.83
C ASP A 321 -17.11 -6.36 0.92
N ILE A 322 -16.53 -6.83 -0.20
CA ILE A 322 -15.95 -8.15 -0.27
C ILE A 322 -14.58 -8.21 0.43
N TYR A 323 -13.77 -7.17 0.26
CA TYR A 323 -12.44 -7.06 0.81
C TYR A 323 -12.52 -6.73 2.30
N GLY A 324 -11.81 -7.50 3.13
CA GLY A 324 -11.86 -7.36 4.57
C GLY A 324 -11.42 -5.98 5.05
N ILE A 325 -10.36 -5.42 4.46
CA ILE A 325 -9.84 -4.09 4.84
C ILE A 325 -10.87 -2.97 4.59
N LEU A 326 -11.67 -3.05 3.52
CA LEU A 326 -12.73 -2.08 3.24
C LEU A 326 -13.92 -2.30 4.18
N ARG A 327 -14.33 -3.56 4.38
CA ARG A 327 -15.49 -3.92 5.21
C ARG A 327 -15.29 -3.64 6.71
N LEU A 328 -14.05 -3.77 7.20
CA LEU A 328 -13.72 -3.66 8.63
C LEU A 328 -13.29 -2.25 9.05
N SER A 329 -12.99 -1.36 8.11
CA SER A 329 -12.55 0.02 8.38
C SER A 329 -13.74 0.94 8.64
N ASP A 330 -13.69 1.71 9.72
CA ASP A 330 -14.65 2.76 10.04
C ASP A 330 -14.24 4.12 9.41
N VAL A 331 -12.96 4.27 9.06
CA VAL A 331 -12.44 5.45 8.34
C VAL A 331 -12.47 5.25 6.81
N PRO A 332 -12.38 6.32 6.00
CA PRO A 332 -12.31 6.20 4.56
C PRO A 332 -11.14 5.32 4.10
N ALA A 333 -11.45 4.17 3.49
CA ALA A 333 -10.47 3.19 3.05
C ALA A 333 -10.56 2.88 1.54
N VAL A 334 -9.40 2.70 0.93
CA VAL A 334 -9.24 2.30 -0.48
C VAL A 334 -8.18 1.21 -0.61
N ILE A 335 -8.35 0.33 -1.62
CA ILE A 335 -7.30 -0.57 -2.12
C ILE A 335 -6.88 -0.06 -3.49
N VAL A 336 -5.60 0.19 -3.67
CA VAL A 336 -5.01 0.67 -4.90
C VAL A 336 -4.32 -0.50 -5.58
N GLU A 337 -4.89 -0.96 -6.68
CA GLU A 337 -4.30 -1.94 -7.58
C GLU A 337 -3.70 -1.20 -8.78
N GLY A 338 -2.45 -0.77 -8.62
CA GLY A 338 -1.85 0.20 -9.54
C GLY A 338 -1.64 -0.34 -10.95
N VAL A 339 -1.09 -1.54 -11.04
CA VAL A 339 -0.82 -2.26 -12.30
C VAL A 339 -0.96 -3.77 -12.06
N PHE A 340 -0.87 -4.58 -13.10
CA PHE A 340 -0.93 -6.04 -13.05
C PHE A 340 0.48 -6.65 -13.06
N ILE A 341 1.02 -7.02 -11.89
CA ILE A 341 2.35 -7.65 -11.75
C ILE A 341 2.46 -8.96 -12.55
N SER A 342 1.34 -9.60 -12.87
CA SER A 342 1.32 -10.80 -13.72
C SER A 342 1.64 -10.55 -15.21
N ASN A 343 1.62 -9.28 -15.67
CA ASN A 343 2.01 -8.90 -17.02
C ASN A 343 3.50 -8.58 -17.07
N ALA A 344 4.23 -9.15 -18.03
CA ALA A 344 5.68 -9.02 -18.11
C ALA A 344 6.18 -7.59 -18.36
N THR A 345 5.44 -6.77 -19.11
CA THR A 345 5.82 -5.38 -19.39
C THR A 345 5.57 -4.49 -18.18
N GLU A 346 4.45 -4.69 -17.48
CA GLU A 346 4.13 -3.96 -16.24
C GLU A 346 5.02 -4.40 -15.07
N GLU A 347 5.35 -5.69 -14.94
CA GLU A 347 6.35 -6.18 -13.98
C GLU A 347 7.72 -5.53 -14.23
N ALA A 348 8.16 -5.44 -15.49
CA ALA A 348 9.43 -4.81 -15.84
C ALA A 348 9.45 -3.32 -15.47
N LEU A 349 8.30 -2.62 -15.56
CA LEU A 349 8.18 -1.26 -15.05
C LEU A 349 8.25 -1.24 -13.52
N LEU A 350 7.46 -2.07 -12.82
CA LEU A 350 7.45 -2.17 -11.36
C LEU A 350 8.83 -2.49 -10.76
N ASP A 351 9.67 -3.24 -11.47
CA ASP A 351 11.02 -3.53 -11.00
C ASP A 351 11.92 -2.27 -10.98
N THR A 352 11.54 -1.21 -11.71
CA THR A 352 12.32 0.03 -11.74
C THR A 352 12.05 0.95 -10.55
N ILE A 353 13.08 1.67 -10.13
CA ILE A 353 12.98 2.73 -9.10
C ILE A 353 12.10 3.87 -9.61
N GLU A 354 12.21 4.20 -10.90
CA GLU A 354 11.49 5.33 -11.50
C GLU A 354 9.97 5.10 -11.46
N PHE A 355 9.50 3.92 -11.85
CA PHE A 355 8.07 3.63 -11.86
C PHE A 355 7.48 3.55 -10.45
N ARG A 356 8.21 2.95 -9.51
CA ARG A 356 7.78 2.91 -8.10
C ARG A 356 7.74 4.30 -7.46
N GLN A 357 8.64 5.20 -7.86
CA GLN A 357 8.55 6.61 -7.49
C GLN A 357 7.34 7.29 -8.12
N ALA A 358 7.10 7.08 -9.41
CA ALA A 358 5.94 7.63 -10.10
C ALA A 358 4.62 7.19 -9.43
N TYR A 359 4.51 5.93 -9.02
CA TYR A 359 3.37 5.43 -8.26
C TYR A 359 3.21 6.23 -6.94
N ALA A 360 4.27 6.37 -6.14
CA ALA A 360 4.22 7.14 -4.91
C ALA A 360 3.86 8.63 -5.15
N ASP A 361 4.36 9.24 -6.22
CA ASP A 361 4.06 10.62 -6.61
C ASP A 361 2.57 10.79 -6.93
N ALA A 362 1.96 9.83 -7.64
CA ALA A 362 0.53 9.80 -7.92
C ALA A 362 -0.31 9.71 -6.63
N LEU A 363 0.08 8.81 -5.72
CA LEU A 363 -0.60 8.67 -4.42
C LEU A 363 -0.50 9.95 -3.58
N TYR A 364 0.69 10.56 -3.52
CA TYR A 364 0.91 11.81 -2.81
C TYR A 364 0.00 12.93 -3.35
N ARG A 365 -0.02 13.16 -4.67
CA ARG A 365 -0.85 14.20 -5.28
C ARG A 365 -2.34 13.95 -5.03
N ALA A 366 -2.80 12.70 -5.12
CA ALA A 366 -4.19 12.34 -4.85
C ALA A 366 -4.57 12.62 -3.38
N LEU A 367 -3.69 12.30 -2.43
CA LEU A 367 -3.91 12.58 -1.00
C LEU A 367 -3.92 14.07 -0.69
N VAL A 368 -3.04 14.87 -1.33
CA VAL A 368 -3.09 16.33 -1.23
C VAL A 368 -4.41 16.87 -1.76
N ARG A 369 -4.85 16.42 -2.95
CA ARG A 369 -6.15 16.81 -3.53
C ARG A 369 -7.32 16.43 -2.62
N PHE A 370 -7.31 15.21 -2.08
CA PHE A 370 -8.34 14.70 -1.19
C PHE A 370 -8.47 15.56 0.08
N MET A 371 -7.33 15.90 0.69
CA MET A 371 -7.31 16.66 1.93
C MET A 371 -7.65 18.14 1.74
N THR A 372 -7.27 18.77 0.63
CA THR A 372 -7.23 20.24 0.52
C THR A 372 -8.22 20.85 -0.49
N THR A 373 -8.94 20.02 -1.24
CA THR A 373 -9.89 20.46 -2.28
C THR A 373 -11.24 19.75 -2.11
N ASP A 374 -12.27 20.20 -2.82
CA ASP A 374 -13.58 19.50 -2.92
C ASP A 374 -13.71 18.73 -4.25
N ASP A 375 -12.59 18.45 -4.93
CA ASP A 375 -12.59 17.74 -6.20
C ASP A 375 -13.26 16.36 -6.04
N PRO A 376 -14.32 16.04 -6.82
CA PRO A 376 -15.07 14.80 -6.64
C PRO A 376 -14.31 13.54 -7.10
N GLY A 377 -13.24 13.69 -7.88
CA GLY A 377 -12.62 12.57 -8.60
C GLY A 377 -13.52 12.01 -9.71
N SER A 378 -12.99 11.06 -10.48
CA SER A 378 -13.70 10.47 -11.62
C SER A 378 -13.24 9.04 -11.93
N GLY A 379 -13.73 8.48 -13.04
CA GLY A 379 -13.42 7.12 -13.48
C GLY A 379 -14.12 6.02 -12.69
N PHE A 380 -15.28 6.34 -12.12
CA PHE A 380 -16.13 5.39 -11.40
C PHE A 380 -16.76 4.37 -12.35
N ILE A 381 -16.73 3.10 -11.95
CA ILE A 381 -17.31 1.98 -12.68
C ILE A 381 -18.39 1.31 -11.81
N GLU A 382 -19.57 1.10 -12.40
CA GLU A 382 -20.63 0.31 -11.80
C GLU A 382 -20.34 -1.18 -12.02
N THR A 383 -20.39 -1.96 -10.95
CA THR A 383 -20.12 -3.41 -11.01
C THR A 383 -21.29 -4.20 -10.45
N ASP A 384 -21.59 -5.34 -11.07
CA ASP A 384 -22.54 -6.28 -10.50
C ASP A 384 -21.98 -6.91 -9.20
N PRO A 385 -22.86 -7.34 -8.26
CA PRO A 385 -22.43 -8.07 -7.07
C PRO A 385 -21.60 -9.30 -7.43
N PHE A 386 -20.50 -9.50 -6.71
CA PHE A 386 -19.59 -10.61 -6.92
C PHE A 386 -20.21 -11.91 -6.38
N THR A 387 -20.21 -12.96 -7.22
CA THR A 387 -20.82 -14.26 -6.93
C THR A 387 -19.82 -15.39 -6.67
N GLY A 388 -18.51 -15.09 -6.64
CA GLY A 388 -17.45 -16.05 -6.36
C GLY A 388 -17.05 -16.15 -4.87
N SER A 389 -16.04 -16.96 -4.56
CA SER A 389 -15.40 -16.96 -3.23
C SER A 389 -14.01 -16.34 -3.29
N LEU A 390 -13.71 -15.40 -2.40
CA LEU A 390 -12.35 -14.94 -2.15
C LEU A 390 -11.73 -15.71 -0.98
N SER A 391 -10.40 -15.69 -0.91
CA SER A 391 -9.69 -16.11 0.30
C SER A 391 -10.05 -15.16 1.47
N SER A 392 -10.02 -15.66 2.71
CA SER A 392 -10.51 -14.93 3.88
C SER A 392 -9.66 -13.70 4.25
N GLY A 393 -8.45 -13.57 3.70
CA GLY A 393 -7.47 -12.54 4.08
C GLY A 393 -7.04 -12.60 5.55
N ALA A 394 -7.45 -13.63 6.30
CA ALA A 394 -7.01 -13.82 7.69
C ALA A 394 -5.49 -14.03 7.73
N PRO A 395 -4.80 -13.57 8.80
CA PRO A 395 -3.38 -13.87 8.97
C PRO A 395 -3.17 -15.39 8.90
N VAL A 396 -2.08 -15.81 8.25
CA VAL A 396 -1.76 -17.24 8.16
C VAL A 396 -1.45 -17.76 9.56
N GLN A 397 -1.67 -19.06 9.78
CA GLN A 397 -1.44 -19.72 11.08
C GLN A 397 0.01 -19.59 11.60
N THR A 398 0.93 -19.06 10.79
CA THR A 398 2.34 -18.84 11.13
C THR A 398 2.67 -17.38 11.43
N CYS A 399 1.67 -16.50 11.55
CA CYS A 399 1.91 -15.11 11.97
C CYS A 399 2.60 -15.09 13.34
N MET A 400 3.61 -14.22 13.47
CA MET A 400 4.32 -14.01 14.73
C MET A 400 4.59 -12.52 14.90
N VAL A 401 4.44 -12.03 16.13
CA VAL A 401 4.98 -10.72 16.53
C VAL A 401 6.51 -10.82 16.51
N PRO A 402 7.22 -9.98 15.73
CA PRO A 402 8.66 -10.02 15.71
C PRO A 402 9.26 -9.70 17.09
N ALA A 403 10.14 -10.58 17.57
CA ALA A 403 10.81 -10.42 18.85
C ALA A 403 12.03 -9.50 18.75
N GLN A 404 12.27 -8.73 19.82
CA GLN A 404 13.53 -8.05 20.04
C GLN A 404 14.65 -9.10 20.19
N PRO A 405 15.80 -8.94 19.51
CA PRO A 405 16.94 -9.84 19.69
C PRO A 405 17.41 -9.85 21.14
N GLU A 406 17.83 -11.01 21.64
CA GLU A 406 18.56 -11.09 22.92
C GLU A 406 19.98 -10.51 22.71
N ASP A 407 20.40 -9.62 23.61
CA ASP A 407 21.73 -8.97 23.60
C ASP A 407 22.90 -9.95 23.87
#